data_AF-A0A844LYN9-F1
#
_entry.id   AF-A0A844LYN9-F1
#
_cell.length_a   1.000
_cell.length_b   1.000
_cell.length_c   1.000
_cell.angle_alpha   90.00
_cell.angle_beta   90.00
_cell.angle_gamma   90.00
#
_symmetry.space_group_name_H-M   'P 1'
#
loop_
_entity.id
_entity.type
_entity.pdbx_description
1 polymer ?
#
loop_
_entity_poly.entity_id
_entity_poly.type
_entity_poly.pdbx_seq_one_letter_code
_entity_poly.pdbx_strand_id
1 'polypeptide(L)'
;MSIKRLKQIAKREAEHLFTVRPSAKPWHVSLSAALIIASTILIGALYHNLPMGILASLGAMIILNQPVAGSLRQRQGLLLLMGIIMVLSFSVGLIAHQVQLLKWPLFTLLCFIVVAIGRYLHLPPPGSMFVLMASVIAIFMPGGWEDMPGRISVVAAGALYAWVMSLFYNLAVVGVASEPAPSKHYYELGLITESLIVCFFVVLSLELALWLDMPYPYWVPVSCYIIMQGMQLRTMWIRQLHRVLGTGIGVFVAAFLLSFSWSNVGVALVIFCLLLWIETLVSRHYASAVIMITPLTIFIAEYGKSAAHTEVGAMAYQGIMQARFLDTLLGCVVALLGGVVMQSTWLRRPLMTLEAKVFQDKIRLQK
;
A
#
# COMPACT_ATOMS: atom_id res chain seq x y z
N MET A 1 14.92 -34.46 -9.85
CA MET A 1 15.05 -33.84 -8.51
C MET A 1 14.60 -34.87 -7.47
N SER A 2 15.45 -35.30 -6.52
CA SER A 2 15.12 -36.39 -5.58
C SER A 2 14.00 -36.01 -4.59
N ILE A 3 13.07 -36.94 -4.32
CA ILE A 3 11.94 -36.79 -3.37
C ILE A 3 12.42 -36.34 -1.97
N LYS A 4 13.60 -36.78 -1.52
CA LYS A 4 14.19 -36.34 -0.24
C LYS A 4 14.54 -34.84 -0.25
N ARG A 5 15.03 -34.33 -1.39
CA ARG A 5 15.38 -32.92 -1.57
C ARG A 5 14.13 -32.05 -1.62
N LEU A 6 13.07 -32.54 -2.28
CA LEU A 6 11.73 -31.91 -2.28
C LEU A 6 11.13 -31.82 -0.87
N LYS A 7 11.19 -32.90 -0.08
CA LYS A 7 10.74 -32.90 1.33
C LYS A 7 11.55 -31.94 2.20
N GLN A 8 12.86 -31.85 2.02
CA GLN A 8 13.70 -30.90 2.77
C GLN A 8 13.43 -29.45 2.39
N ILE A 9 13.20 -29.17 1.10
CA ILE A 9 12.79 -27.84 0.64
C ILE A 9 11.43 -27.49 1.23
N ALA A 10 10.44 -28.38 1.11
CA ALA A 10 9.10 -28.17 1.67
C ALA A 10 9.15 -27.93 3.19
N LYS A 11 9.97 -28.68 3.93
CA LYS A 11 10.15 -28.50 5.38
C LYS A 11 10.77 -27.14 5.72
N ARG A 12 11.82 -26.72 5.00
CA ARG A 12 12.45 -25.39 5.20
C ARG A 12 11.53 -24.24 4.83
N GLU A 13 10.75 -24.39 3.76
CA GLU A 13 9.74 -23.40 3.37
C GLU A 13 8.63 -23.33 4.43
N ALA A 14 8.15 -24.47 4.94
CA ALA A 14 7.19 -24.51 6.05
C ALA A 14 7.74 -23.85 7.32
N GLU A 15 8.98 -24.13 7.72
CA GLU A 15 9.62 -23.47 8.87
C GLU A 15 9.65 -21.94 8.69
N HIS A 16 9.99 -21.44 7.50
CA HIS A 16 9.92 -20.00 7.22
C HIS A 16 8.50 -19.43 7.24
N LEU A 17 7.50 -20.20 6.83
CA LEU A 17 6.08 -19.81 6.85
C LEU A 17 5.50 -19.70 8.27
N PHE A 18 6.14 -20.30 9.28
CA PHE A 18 5.67 -20.28 10.68
C PHE A 18 6.60 -19.52 11.63
N THR A 19 7.78 -19.05 11.18
CA THR A 19 8.70 -18.29 12.03
C THR A 19 8.17 -16.89 12.36
N VAL A 20 7.85 -16.67 13.64
CA VAL A 20 7.51 -15.34 14.18
C VAL A 20 8.80 -14.60 14.53
N ARG A 21 9.02 -13.44 13.92
CA ARG A 21 10.19 -12.60 14.19
C ARG A 21 9.93 -11.65 15.36
N PRO A 22 10.96 -11.32 16.16
CA PRO A 22 10.84 -10.26 17.16
C PRO A 22 10.61 -8.91 16.46
N SER A 23 9.70 -8.09 17.01
CA SER A 23 9.44 -6.75 16.47
C SER A 23 10.52 -5.78 16.94
N ALA A 24 11.25 -5.19 16.01
CA ALA A 24 12.14 -4.05 16.28
C ALA A 24 11.37 -2.72 16.46
N LYS A 25 10.09 -2.67 16.04
CA LYS A 25 9.25 -1.47 16.12
C LYS A 25 8.65 -1.34 17.53
N PRO A 26 8.80 -0.18 18.21
CA PRO A 26 8.15 0.06 19.49
C PRO A 26 6.63 0.01 19.39
N TRP A 27 5.97 -0.50 20.44
CA TRP A 27 4.52 -0.71 20.46
C TRP A 27 3.73 0.60 20.28
N HIS A 28 4.23 1.70 20.84
CA HIS A 28 3.58 3.01 20.77
C HIS A 28 3.52 3.58 19.35
N VAL A 29 4.44 3.21 18.45
CA VAL A 29 4.39 3.63 17.03
C VAL A 29 3.22 2.94 16.31
N SER A 30 2.98 1.67 16.64
CA SER A 30 1.89 0.89 16.04
C SER A 30 0.53 1.40 16.52
N LEU A 31 0.43 1.71 17.82
CA LEU A 31 -0.77 2.28 18.41
C LEU A 31 -1.07 3.68 17.86
N SER A 32 -0.06 4.55 17.75
CA SER A 32 -0.27 5.91 17.24
C SER A 32 -0.71 5.93 15.78
N ALA A 33 -0.11 5.09 14.93
CA ALA A 33 -0.54 4.94 13.54
C ALA A 33 -2.00 4.47 13.43
N ALA A 34 -2.37 3.42 14.16
CA ALA A 34 -3.74 2.91 14.18
C ALA A 34 -4.74 3.96 14.70
N LEU A 35 -4.39 4.67 15.77
CA LEU A 35 -5.23 5.72 16.35
C LEU A 35 -5.45 6.88 15.38
N ILE A 36 -4.39 7.37 14.73
CA ILE A 36 -4.44 8.51 13.79
C ILE A 36 -5.29 8.17 12.56
N ILE A 37 -5.13 6.98 12.00
CA ILE A 37 -5.92 6.57 10.83
C ILE A 37 -7.38 6.36 11.25
N ALA A 38 -7.63 5.60 12.32
CA ALA A 38 -8.98 5.29 12.73
C ALA A 38 -9.75 6.49 13.29
N SER A 39 -9.08 7.49 13.88
CA SER A 39 -9.74 8.70 14.37
C SER A 39 -10.37 9.50 13.23
N THR A 40 -9.77 9.53 12.03
CA THR A 40 -10.40 10.18 10.86
C THR A 40 -11.70 9.49 10.45
N ILE A 41 -11.74 8.15 10.54
CA ILE A 41 -12.93 7.34 10.27
C ILE A 41 -13.97 7.56 11.36
N LEU A 42 -13.55 7.59 12.63
CA LEU A 42 -14.41 7.86 13.77
C LEU A 42 -15.03 9.26 13.69
N ILE A 43 -14.27 10.27 13.29
CA ILE A 43 -14.80 11.62 13.04
C ILE A 43 -15.89 11.55 11.97
N GLY A 44 -15.63 10.92 10.81
CA GLY A 44 -16.67 10.74 9.79
C GLY A 44 -17.89 9.98 10.31
N ALA A 45 -17.70 8.96 11.13
CA ALA A 45 -18.78 8.20 11.76
C ALA A 45 -19.65 9.05 12.69
N LEU A 46 -19.03 9.91 13.52
CA LEU A 46 -19.71 10.81 14.45
C LEU A 46 -20.53 11.88 13.72
N TYR A 47 -20.08 12.33 12.55
CA TYR A 47 -20.82 13.27 11.68
C TYR A 47 -21.78 12.57 10.71
N HIS A 48 -22.10 11.28 10.92
CA HIS A 48 -22.96 10.48 10.04
C HIS A 48 -22.51 10.42 8.57
N ASN A 49 -21.23 10.67 8.30
CA ASN A 49 -20.63 10.62 6.97
C ASN A 49 -19.39 9.71 6.98
N LEU A 50 -19.65 8.42 7.23
CA LEU A 50 -18.61 7.39 7.30
C LEU A 50 -17.77 7.29 5.99
N PRO A 51 -18.35 7.38 4.78
CA PRO A 51 -17.57 7.35 3.54
C PRO A 51 -16.50 8.46 3.47
N MET A 52 -16.82 9.68 3.94
CA MET A 52 -15.84 10.77 3.97
C MET A 52 -14.76 10.55 5.03
N GLY A 53 -15.10 9.94 6.17
CA GLY A 53 -14.09 9.53 7.16
C GLY A 53 -13.13 8.46 6.62
N ILE A 54 -13.65 7.49 5.88
CA ILE A 54 -12.85 6.47 5.18
C ILE A 54 -11.98 7.12 4.10
N LEU A 55 -12.50 8.07 3.33
CA LEU A 55 -11.72 8.83 2.36
C LEU A 55 -10.60 9.66 3.03
N ALA A 56 -10.89 10.31 4.16
CA ALA A 56 -9.87 11.04 4.94
C ALA A 56 -8.77 10.10 5.46
N SER A 57 -9.14 8.87 5.84
CA SER A 57 -8.18 7.87 6.32
C SER A 57 -7.12 7.50 5.29
N LEU A 58 -7.47 7.55 3.99
CA LEU A 58 -6.53 7.34 2.88
C LEU A 58 -5.40 8.39 2.91
N GLY A 59 -5.73 9.65 3.19
CA GLY A 59 -4.75 10.71 3.41
C GLY A 59 -3.95 10.51 4.71
N ALA A 60 -4.61 10.06 5.77
CA ALA A 60 -3.96 9.82 7.07
C ALA A 60 -2.92 8.70 7.05
N MET A 61 -2.99 7.76 6.09
CA MET A 61 -2.05 6.66 5.91
C MET A 61 -0.60 7.10 5.65
N ILE A 62 -0.32 8.39 5.39
CA ILE A 62 1.05 8.89 5.34
C ILE A 62 1.83 8.61 6.64
N ILE A 63 1.14 8.51 7.78
CA ILE A 63 1.74 8.20 9.09
C ILE A 63 2.51 6.89 9.09
N LEU A 64 2.16 5.95 8.21
CA LEU A 64 2.80 4.64 8.09
C LEU A 64 4.22 4.73 7.51
N ASN A 65 4.57 5.87 6.91
CA ASN A 65 5.92 6.18 6.44
C ASN A 65 6.74 7.00 7.46
N GLN A 66 6.29 7.10 8.72
CA GLN A 66 7.01 7.86 9.73
C GLN A 66 8.38 7.23 10.04
N PRO A 67 9.49 7.97 9.86
CA PRO A 67 10.81 7.46 10.21
C PRO A 67 10.97 7.25 11.72
N VAL A 68 11.69 6.19 12.08
CA VAL A 68 12.06 5.90 13.47
C VAL A 68 13.25 6.76 13.93
N ALA A 69 14.17 7.08 13.01
CA ALA A 69 15.39 7.85 13.27
C ALA A 69 15.34 9.27 12.68
N GLY A 70 16.33 10.11 13.00
CA GLY A 70 16.47 11.47 12.47
C GLY A 70 15.82 12.56 13.32
N SER A 71 16.09 13.82 12.97
CA SER A 71 15.58 14.98 13.69
C SER A 71 14.10 15.22 13.47
N LEU A 72 13.44 15.90 14.41
CA LEU A 72 12.02 16.26 14.29
C LEU A 72 11.72 16.92 12.93
N ARG A 73 12.59 17.84 12.49
CA ARG A 73 12.47 18.52 11.20
C ARG A 73 12.57 17.55 10.01
N GLN A 74 13.45 16.56 10.07
CA GLN A 74 13.59 15.55 9.01
C GLN A 74 12.37 14.61 8.96
N ARG A 75 11.89 14.14 10.11
CA ARG A 75 10.69 13.28 10.20
C ARG A 75 9.44 14.00 9.68
N GLN A 76 9.22 15.23 10.15
CA GLN A 76 8.10 16.05 9.71
C GLN A 76 8.22 16.48 8.26
N GLY A 77 9.44 16.77 7.79
CA GLY A 77 9.71 17.10 6.38
C GLY A 77 9.39 15.94 5.44
N LEU A 78 9.76 14.70 5.81
CA LEU A 78 9.43 13.52 5.01
C LEU A 78 7.91 13.27 4.99
N LEU A 79 7.24 13.34 6.13
CA LEU A 79 5.78 13.15 6.19
C LEU A 79 5.03 14.23 5.41
N LEU A 80 5.47 15.49 5.48
CA LEU A 80 4.89 16.57 4.67
C LEU A 80 5.06 16.29 3.18
N LEU A 81 6.26 15.87 2.75
CA LEU A 81 6.52 15.47 1.37
C LEU A 81 5.62 14.32 0.94
N MET A 82 5.45 13.29 1.78
CA MET A 82 4.54 12.17 1.52
C MET A 82 3.07 12.64 1.42
N GLY A 83 2.66 13.59 2.26
CA GLY A 83 1.33 14.22 2.18
C GLY A 83 1.10 14.95 0.86
N ILE A 84 2.07 15.76 0.42
CA ILE A 84 1.98 16.45 -0.88
C ILE A 84 1.90 15.44 -2.03
N ILE A 85 2.78 14.43 -2.04
CA ILE A 85 2.78 13.39 -3.07
C ILE A 85 1.46 12.61 -3.07
N MET A 86 0.92 12.26 -1.89
CA MET A 86 -0.37 11.57 -1.74
C MET A 86 -1.50 12.38 -2.36
N VAL A 87 -1.62 13.66 -2.00
CA VAL A 87 -2.68 14.55 -2.51
C VAL A 87 -2.53 14.76 -4.01
N LEU A 88 -1.33 15.04 -4.52
CA LEU A 88 -1.09 15.20 -5.96
C LEU A 88 -1.43 13.91 -6.73
N SER A 89 -1.03 12.75 -6.21
CA SER A 89 -1.28 11.47 -6.85
C SER A 89 -2.77 11.15 -6.89
N PHE A 90 -3.49 11.46 -5.82
CA PHE A 90 -4.95 11.31 -5.76
C PHE A 90 -5.66 12.26 -6.74
N SER A 91 -5.25 13.53 -6.80
CA SER A 91 -5.78 14.53 -7.74
C SER A 91 -5.59 14.12 -9.20
N VAL A 92 -4.38 13.66 -9.56
CA VAL A 92 -4.11 13.15 -10.92
C VAL A 92 -4.96 11.93 -11.23
N GLY A 93 -5.18 11.04 -10.25
CA GLY A 93 -6.07 9.89 -10.42
C GLY A 93 -7.53 10.31 -10.71
N LEU A 94 -8.04 11.34 -10.03
CA LEU A 94 -9.39 11.87 -10.32
C LEU A 94 -9.47 12.53 -11.70
N ILE A 95 -8.42 13.25 -12.13
CA ILE A 95 -8.36 13.81 -13.50
C ILE A 95 -8.34 12.68 -14.54
N ALA A 96 -7.58 11.62 -14.29
CA ALA A 96 -7.51 10.44 -15.14
C ALA A 96 -8.84 9.68 -15.24
N HIS A 97 -9.69 9.73 -14.20
CA HIS A 97 -11.05 9.22 -14.26
C HIS A 97 -11.91 9.97 -15.29
N GLN A 98 -11.77 11.30 -15.36
CA GLN A 98 -12.58 12.13 -16.28
C GLN A 98 -12.16 12.02 -17.74
N VAL A 99 -10.87 11.79 -18.00
CA VAL A 99 -10.34 11.76 -19.36
C VAL A 99 -9.88 10.36 -19.73
N GLN A 100 -10.79 9.56 -20.29
CA GLN A 100 -10.53 8.15 -20.65
C GLN A 100 -9.27 7.97 -21.51
N LEU A 101 -9.02 8.87 -22.47
CA LEU A 101 -7.84 8.85 -23.33
C LEU A 101 -6.52 9.04 -22.56
N LEU A 102 -6.52 9.85 -21.49
CA LEU A 102 -5.34 10.15 -20.68
C LEU A 102 -5.18 9.21 -19.49
N LYS A 103 -6.18 8.36 -19.19
CA LYS A 103 -6.18 7.43 -18.05
C LYS A 103 -4.89 6.62 -17.96
N TRP A 104 -4.52 5.94 -19.04
CA TRP A 104 -3.35 5.06 -19.08
C TRP A 104 -2.00 5.79 -19.08
N PRO A 105 -1.80 6.84 -19.90
CA PRO A 105 -0.58 7.66 -19.83
C PRO A 105 -0.36 8.26 -18.44
N LEU A 106 -1.40 8.84 -17.83
CA LEU A 106 -1.30 9.48 -16.51
C LEU A 106 -1.02 8.46 -15.42
N PHE A 107 -1.72 7.32 -15.42
CA PHE A 107 -1.48 6.28 -14.43
C PHE A 107 -0.07 5.69 -14.53
N THR A 108 0.41 5.44 -15.74
CA THR A 108 1.77 4.90 -15.96
C THR A 108 2.85 5.87 -15.49
N LEU A 109 2.71 7.15 -15.85
CA LEU A 109 3.63 8.20 -15.42
C LEU A 109 3.64 8.33 -13.90
N LEU A 110 2.45 8.38 -13.29
CA LEU A 110 2.31 8.49 -11.85
C LEU A 110 2.89 7.27 -11.13
N CYS A 111 2.58 6.06 -11.59
CA CYS A 111 3.13 4.83 -11.02
C CYS A 111 4.65 4.85 -11.03
N PHE A 112 5.26 5.22 -12.18
CA PHE A 112 6.71 5.34 -12.29
C PHE A 112 7.29 6.36 -11.30
N ILE A 113 6.71 7.56 -11.22
CA ILE A 113 7.17 8.62 -10.30
C ILE A 113 7.08 8.16 -8.84
N VAL A 114 5.94 7.60 -8.44
CA VAL A 114 5.67 7.15 -7.07
C VAL A 114 6.60 6.00 -6.66
N VAL A 115 6.84 5.05 -7.58
CA VAL A 115 7.81 3.96 -7.35
C VAL A 115 9.23 4.52 -7.27
N ALA A 116 9.65 5.37 -8.21
CA ALA A 116 11.00 5.93 -8.25
C ALA A 116 11.31 6.78 -7.00
N ILE A 117 10.37 7.63 -6.56
CA ILE A 117 10.52 8.42 -5.33
C ILE A 117 10.63 7.50 -4.11
N GLY A 118 9.75 6.49 -4.00
CA GLY A 118 9.78 5.57 -2.86
C GLY A 118 11.11 4.83 -2.73
N ARG A 119 11.72 4.46 -3.86
CA ARG A 119 13.04 3.82 -3.91
C ARG A 119 14.17 4.80 -3.63
N TYR A 120 14.12 6.00 -4.21
CA TYR A 120 15.10 7.05 -3.97
C TYR A 120 15.19 7.43 -2.49
N LEU A 121 14.03 7.52 -1.83
CA LEU A 121 13.91 7.82 -0.40
C LEU A 121 14.13 6.60 0.51
N HIS A 122 14.43 5.43 -0.05
CA HIS A 122 14.64 4.18 0.70
C HIS A 122 13.54 3.91 1.73
N LEU A 123 12.28 4.20 1.36
CA LEU A 123 11.17 4.08 2.29
C LEU A 123 11.02 2.60 2.71
N PRO A 124 11.06 2.29 4.03
CA PRO A 124 10.80 0.93 4.48
C PRO A 124 9.37 0.52 4.09
N PRO A 125 9.08 -0.78 3.92
CA PRO A 125 7.72 -1.26 3.71
C PRO A 125 6.80 -0.66 4.78
N PRO A 126 5.69 -0.01 4.39
CA PRO A 126 4.93 -0.18 3.14
C PRO A 126 5.43 0.63 1.92
N GLY A 127 6.41 1.52 2.09
CA GLY A 127 6.99 2.29 0.99
C GLY A 127 5.98 3.26 0.36
N SER A 128 5.97 3.33 -0.97
CA SER A 128 5.01 4.16 -1.71
C SER A 128 3.67 3.47 -2.02
N MET A 129 3.38 2.34 -1.36
CA MET A 129 2.16 1.55 -1.57
C MET A 129 0.89 2.36 -1.40
N PHE A 130 0.74 3.12 -0.31
CA PHE A 130 -0.50 3.84 -0.04
C PHE A 130 -0.74 5.00 -1.00
N VAL A 131 0.33 5.63 -1.48
CA VAL A 131 0.27 6.66 -2.53
C VAL A 131 -0.21 6.04 -3.84
N LEU A 132 0.37 4.90 -4.23
CA LEU A 132 -0.08 4.14 -5.41
C LEU A 132 -1.53 3.68 -5.25
N MET A 133 -1.91 3.20 -4.08
CA MET A 133 -3.29 2.78 -3.80
C MET A 133 -4.27 3.95 -3.95
N ALA A 134 -3.93 5.12 -3.41
CA ALA A 134 -4.77 6.31 -3.51
C ALA A 134 -5.00 6.75 -4.95
N SER A 135 -3.96 6.73 -5.80
CA SER A 135 -4.11 7.09 -7.20
C SER A 135 -4.95 6.09 -7.99
N VAL A 136 -4.76 4.78 -7.77
CA VAL A 136 -5.56 3.76 -8.48
C VAL A 136 -7.03 3.83 -8.02
N ILE A 137 -7.29 3.98 -6.71
CA ILE A 137 -8.66 4.15 -6.20
C ILE A 137 -9.33 5.37 -6.85
N ALA A 138 -8.61 6.50 -6.94
CA ALA A 138 -9.14 7.72 -7.54
C ALA A 138 -9.53 7.54 -9.02
N ILE A 139 -8.79 6.75 -9.80
CA ILE A 139 -9.10 6.44 -11.21
C ILE A 139 -10.47 5.74 -11.36
N PHE A 140 -10.90 4.97 -10.36
CA PHE A 140 -12.15 4.23 -10.38
C PHE A 140 -13.25 4.87 -9.51
N MET A 141 -13.03 6.08 -9.01
CA MET A 141 -13.98 6.74 -8.12
C MET A 141 -14.98 7.56 -8.93
N PRO A 142 -16.25 7.12 -9.06
CA PRO A 142 -17.24 7.80 -9.89
C PRO A 142 -17.51 9.21 -9.38
N GLY A 143 -17.56 10.22 -10.23
CA GLY A 143 -17.90 11.59 -9.85
C GLY A 143 -17.59 12.59 -10.95
N GLY A 144 -18.18 13.79 -10.86
CA GLY A 144 -17.97 14.88 -11.80
C GLY A 144 -16.77 15.77 -11.43
N TRP A 145 -16.51 16.80 -12.25
CA TRP A 145 -15.53 17.85 -11.93
C TRP A 145 -15.91 18.63 -10.65
N GLU A 146 -17.19 18.66 -10.30
CA GLU A 146 -17.73 19.35 -9.13
C GLU A 146 -17.37 18.66 -7.80
N ASP A 147 -17.36 17.32 -7.79
CA ASP A 147 -17.01 16.54 -6.59
C ASP A 147 -15.50 16.53 -6.31
N MET A 148 -14.70 16.79 -7.34
CA MET A 148 -13.25 16.61 -7.33
C MET A 148 -12.57 17.49 -6.26
N PRO A 149 -12.81 18.81 -6.15
CA PRO A 149 -12.23 19.64 -5.09
C PRO A 149 -12.63 19.18 -3.69
N GLY A 150 -13.87 18.71 -3.52
CA GLY A 150 -14.35 18.17 -2.24
C GLY A 150 -13.57 16.93 -1.82
N ARG A 151 -13.37 15.98 -2.73
CA ARG A 151 -12.62 14.74 -2.43
C ARG A 151 -11.13 14.99 -2.20
N ILE A 152 -10.52 15.87 -3.01
CA ILE A 152 -9.12 16.28 -2.84
C ILE A 152 -8.93 16.94 -1.48
N SER A 153 -9.84 17.84 -1.08
CA SER A 153 -9.74 18.53 0.21
C SER A 153 -9.88 17.58 1.40
N VAL A 154 -10.71 16.54 1.31
CA VAL A 154 -10.84 15.50 2.35
C VAL A 154 -9.56 14.68 2.50
N VAL A 155 -8.95 14.23 1.39
CA VAL A 155 -7.68 13.50 1.43
C VAL A 155 -6.56 14.41 1.95
N ALA A 156 -6.53 15.68 1.53
CA ALA A 156 -5.59 16.67 2.02
C ALA A 156 -5.76 16.96 3.52
N ALA A 157 -7.00 17.06 4.00
CA ALA A 157 -7.31 17.24 5.42
C ALA A 157 -6.86 16.04 6.26
N GLY A 158 -7.08 14.81 5.76
CA GLY A 158 -6.56 13.59 6.40
C GLY A 158 -5.03 13.56 6.47
N ALA A 159 -4.35 13.93 5.40
CA ALA A 159 -2.89 14.03 5.36
C ALA A 159 -2.37 15.13 6.31
N LEU A 160 -2.98 16.31 6.31
CA LEU A 160 -2.64 17.40 7.21
C LEU A 160 -2.86 17.00 8.68
N TYR A 161 -3.99 16.35 8.97
CA TYR A 161 -4.30 15.83 10.30
C TYR A 161 -3.24 14.84 10.78
N ALA A 162 -2.85 13.86 9.95
CA ALA A 162 -1.81 12.90 10.29
C ALA A 162 -0.45 13.56 10.50
N TRP A 163 -0.10 14.58 9.70
CA TRP A 163 1.12 15.35 9.88
C TRP A 163 1.15 16.10 11.22
N VAL A 164 0.04 16.79 11.57
CA VAL A 164 -0.09 17.49 12.86
C VAL A 164 -0.07 16.51 14.03
N MET A 165 -0.80 15.39 13.95
CA MET A 165 -0.78 14.36 15.00
C MET A 165 0.60 13.69 15.13
N SER A 166 1.32 13.52 14.03
CA SER A 166 2.72 13.06 14.05
C SER A 166 3.61 14.03 14.81
N LEU A 167 3.43 15.35 14.63
CA LEU A 167 4.19 16.36 15.37
C LEU A 167 3.96 16.21 16.88
N PHE A 168 2.70 16.10 17.31
CA PHE A 168 2.37 15.86 18.72
C PHE A 168 2.97 14.56 19.24
N TYR A 169 2.87 13.47 18.48
CA TYR A 169 3.47 12.18 18.83
C TYR A 169 4.99 12.28 19.02
N ASN A 170 5.71 12.94 18.11
CA ASN A 170 7.17 13.07 18.21
C ASN A 170 7.58 13.94 19.40
N LEU A 171 6.82 15.00 19.71
CA LEU A 171 7.08 15.88 20.85
C LEU A 171 6.79 15.18 22.19
N ALA A 172 5.68 14.44 22.29
CA ALA A 172 5.20 13.86 23.54
C ALA A 172 5.82 12.50 23.88
N VAL A 173 6.06 11.64 22.88
CA VAL A 173 6.43 10.22 23.10
C VAL A 173 7.91 9.96 22.80
N VAL A 174 8.40 10.43 21.66
CA VAL A 174 9.78 10.12 21.22
C VAL A 174 10.80 11.10 21.82
N GLY A 175 10.38 12.33 22.10
CA GLY A 175 11.28 13.40 22.52
C GLY A 175 12.13 13.95 21.39
N VAL A 176 12.90 15.00 21.68
CA VAL A 176 13.73 15.73 20.69
C VAL A 176 15.05 14.99 20.37
N ALA A 177 15.45 14.02 21.20
CA ALA A 177 16.67 13.26 21.02
C ALA A 177 16.64 12.50 19.68
N SER A 178 17.64 12.78 18.84
CA SER A 178 17.69 12.30 17.47
C SER A 178 18.85 11.32 17.32
N GLU A 179 18.55 10.05 17.03
CA GLU A 179 19.57 9.20 16.41
C GLU A 179 19.95 9.81 15.06
N PRO A 180 21.26 9.82 14.70
CA PRO A 180 21.71 10.39 13.44
C PRO A 180 20.99 9.72 12.28
N ALA A 181 20.28 10.52 11.48
CA ALA A 181 19.69 10.01 10.24
C ALA A 181 20.82 9.53 9.31
N PRO A 182 20.61 8.44 8.56
CA PRO A 182 21.55 8.03 7.51
C PRO A 182 21.83 9.23 6.58
N SER A 183 23.10 9.52 6.36
CA SER A 183 23.54 10.72 5.65
C SER A 183 23.43 10.53 4.14
N LYS A 184 22.60 11.38 3.51
CA LYS A 184 22.35 11.55 2.07
C LYS A 184 21.69 10.34 1.37
N HIS A 185 20.56 10.62 0.71
CA HIS A 185 19.96 9.71 -0.27
C HIS A 185 20.79 9.78 -1.55
N TYR A 186 21.62 8.77 -1.79
CA TYR A 186 22.40 8.69 -3.02
C TYR A 186 21.60 7.99 -4.11
N TYR A 187 21.85 8.42 -5.33
CA TYR A 187 21.38 7.69 -6.51
C TYR A 187 22.14 6.37 -6.61
N GLU A 188 21.43 5.24 -6.50
CA GLU A 188 21.98 3.92 -6.77
C GLU A 188 21.72 3.53 -8.23
N LEU A 189 22.75 3.03 -8.91
CA LEU A 189 22.62 2.54 -10.27
C LEU A 189 21.65 1.36 -10.32
N GLY A 190 20.60 1.47 -11.13
CA GLY A 190 19.50 0.52 -11.21
C GLY A 190 18.19 1.05 -10.66
N LEU A 191 18.19 2.21 -9.97
CA LEU A 191 16.96 2.79 -9.42
C LEU A 191 15.90 3.01 -10.50
N ILE A 192 16.28 3.62 -11.62
CA ILE A 192 15.34 3.89 -12.72
C ILE A 192 14.95 2.60 -13.42
N THR A 193 15.94 1.76 -13.75
CA THR A 193 15.72 0.45 -14.38
C THR A 193 14.71 -0.38 -13.61
N GLU A 194 14.91 -0.54 -12.31
CA GLU A 194 14.04 -1.38 -11.50
C GLU A 194 12.69 -0.70 -11.20
N SER A 195 12.63 0.64 -11.18
CA SER A 195 11.35 1.37 -11.12
C SER A 195 10.52 1.19 -12.39
N LEU A 196 11.16 1.18 -13.57
CA LEU A 196 10.49 0.92 -14.85
C LEU A 196 9.91 -0.49 -14.90
N ILE A 197 10.68 -1.50 -14.46
CA ILE A 197 10.21 -2.88 -14.42
C ILE A 197 9.01 -3.01 -13.48
N VAL A 198 9.10 -2.48 -12.25
CA VAL A 198 7.97 -2.51 -11.30
C VAL A 198 6.76 -1.78 -11.87
N CYS A 199 6.94 -0.59 -12.45
CA CYS A 199 5.86 0.18 -13.06
C CYS A 199 5.16 -0.62 -14.17
N PHE A 200 5.93 -1.21 -15.09
CA PHE A 200 5.39 -2.02 -16.18
C PHE A 200 4.49 -3.14 -15.67
N PHE A 201 4.94 -3.93 -14.70
CA PHE A 201 4.15 -5.05 -14.17
C PHE A 201 2.95 -4.59 -13.34
N VAL A 202 3.06 -3.48 -12.62
CA VAL A 202 1.93 -2.88 -11.90
C VAL A 202 0.86 -2.41 -12.87
N VAL A 203 1.23 -1.69 -13.93
CA VAL A 203 0.29 -1.25 -14.98
C VAL A 203 -0.31 -2.44 -15.71
N LEU A 204 0.51 -3.41 -16.13
CA LEU A 204 0.05 -4.65 -16.76
C LEU A 204 -0.96 -5.41 -15.89
N SER A 205 -0.73 -5.47 -14.58
CA SER A 205 -1.65 -6.14 -13.67
C SER A 205 -3.01 -5.44 -13.59
N LEU A 206 -3.04 -4.10 -13.70
CA LEU A 206 -4.29 -3.35 -13.76
C LEU A 206 -5.00 -3.55 -15.11
N GLU A 207 -4.27 -3.53 -16.22
CA GLU A 207 -4.79 -3.82 -17.56
C GLU A 207 -5.43 -5.20 -17.62
N LEU A 208 -4.74 -6.23 -17.10
CA LEU A 208 -5.29 -7.58 -17.03
C LEU A 208 -6.53 -7.67 -16.15
N ALA A 209 -6.59 -6.94 -15.03
CA ALA A 209 -7.77 -6.91 -14.17
C ALA A 209 -8.98 -6.30 -14.89
N LEU A 210 -8.77 -5.26 -15.69
CA LEU A 210 -9.82 -4.65 -16.50
C LEU A 210 -10.23 -5.52 -17.68
N TRP A 211 -9.28 -6.18 -18.33
CA TRP A 211 -9.56 -7.12 -19.42
C TRP A 211 -10.37 -8.33 -18.96
N LEU A 212 -10.24 -8.72 -17.68
CA LEU A 212 -11.02 -9.78 -17.04
C LEU A 212 -12.33 -9.28 -16.42
N ASP A 213 -12.70 -8.01 -16.63
CA ASP A 213 -13.89 -7.37 -16.06
C ASP A 213 -14.01 -7.55 -14.53
N MET A 214 -12.88 -7.47 -13.82
CA MET A 214 -12.87 -7.63 -12.36
C MET A 214 -13.59 -6.46 -11.68
N PRO A 215 -14.41 -6.72 -10.64
CA PRO A 215 -15.25 -5.70 -10.01
C PRO A 215 -14.47 -4.67 -9.17
N TYR A 216 -13.28 -5.04 -8.67
CA TYR A 216 -12.42 -4.16 -7.86
C TYR A 216 -10.98 -4.13 -8.40
N PRO A 217 -10.79 -3.68 -9.66
CA PRO A 217 -9.53 -3.86 -10.39
C PRO A 217 -8.34 -3.15 -9.74
N TYR A 218 -8.59 -2.16 -8.87
CA TYR A 218 -7.56 -1.41 -8.15
C TYR A 218 -6.80 -2.24 -7.11
N TRP A 219 -7.32 -3.38 -6.67
CA TRP A 219 -6.64 -4.26 -5.71
C TRP A 219 -5.49 -5.07 -6.33
N VAL A 220 -5.56 -5.35 -7.63
CA VAL A 220 -4.56 -6.12 -8.37
C VAL A 220 -3.20 -5.40 -8.44
N PRO A 221 -3.09 -4.13 -8.89
CA PRO A 221 -1.81 -3.42 -8.94
C PRO A 221 -1.18 -3.21 -7.56
N VAL A 222 -1.99 -3.01 -6.53
CA VAL A 222 -1.50 -2.93 -5.15
C VAL A 222 -0.92 -4.27 -4.71
N SER A 223 -1.57 -5.38 -5.06
CA SER A 223 -1.05 -6.73 -4.81
C SER A 223 0.25 -7.01 -5.55
N CYS A 224 0.31 -6.63 -6.82
CA CYS A 224 1.50 -6.76 -7.64
C CYS A 224 2.68 -5.99 -7.03
N TYR A 225 2.49 -4.70 -6.74
CA TYR A 225 3.53 -3.81 -6.19
C TYR A 225 4.14 -4.35 -4.89
N ILE A 226 3.30 -4.79 -3.95
CA ILE A 226 3.74 -5.28 -2.64
C ILE A 226 4.61 -6.54 -2.78
N ILE A 227 4.27 -7.47 -3.67
CA ILE A 227 5.10 -8.66 -3.87
C ILE A 227 6.43 -8.28 -4.55
N MET A 228 6.38 -7.36 -5.53
CA MET A 228 7.57 -6.89 -6.24
C MET A 228 8.56 -6.08 -5.38
N GLN A 229 8.17 -5.62 -4.19
CA GLN A 229 9.10 -5.03 -3.22
C GLN A 229 10.10 -6.05 -2.64
N GLY A 230 9.96 -7.36 -2.88
CA GLY A 230 10.94 -8.35 -2.45
C GLY A 230 12.23 -8.30 -3.26
N MET A 231 13.37 -8.02 -2.64
CA MET A 231 14.68 -7.92 -3.33
C MET A 231 15.12 -9.21 -4.06
N GLN A 232 14.65 -10.38 -3.62
CA GLN A 232 15.02 -11.68 -4.17
C GLN A 232 13.77 -12.49 -4.54
N LEU A 233 13.85 -13.26 -5.63
CA LEU A 233 12.78 -14.17 -6.07
C LEU A 233 12.30 -15.10 -4.97
N ARG A 234 13.22 -15.65 -4.15
CA ARG A 234 12.82 -16.50 -3.01
C ARG A 234 12.00 -15.73 -1.98
N THR A 235 12.36 -14.48 -1.69
CA THR A 235 11.59 -13.61 -0.79
C THR A 235 10.22 -13.27 -1.39
N MET A 236 10.16 -12.98 -2.70
CA MET A 236 8.88 -12.77 -3.40
C MET A 236 8.00 -14.01 -3.33
N TRP A 237 8.57 -15.21 -3.56
CA TRP A 237 7.87 -16.50 -3.48
C TRP A 237 7.26 -16.76 -2.10
N ILE A 238 8.03 -16.57 -1.03
CA ILE A 238 7.51 -16.74 0.34
C ILE A 238 6.43 -15.68 0.64
N ARG A 239 6.67 -14.42 0.24
CA ARG A 239 5.73 -13.32 0.49
C ARG A 239 4.40 -13.51 -0.24
N GLN A 240 4.40 -14.05 -1.45
CA GLN A 240 3.14 -14.37 -2.14
C GLN A 240 2.39 -15.51 -1.48
N LEU A 241 3.06 -16.53 -0.93
CA LEU A 241 2.40 -17.64 -0.24
C LEU A 241 1.72 -17.12 1.03
N HIS A 242 2.43 -16.31 1.81
CA HIS A 242 1.84 -15.59 2.94
C HIS A 242 0.64 -14.74 2.53
N ARG A 243 0.71 -14.09 1.37
CA ARG A 243 -0.36 -13.23 0.90
C ARG A 243 -1.59 -14.03 0.47
N VAL A 244 -1.42 -15.04 -0.37
CA VAL A 244 -2.52 -15.89 -0.86
C VAL A 244 -3.19 -16.64 0.29
N LEU A 245 -2.40 -17.28 1.17
CA LEU A 245 -2.93 -18.01 2.33
C LEU A 245 -3.58 -17.05 3.35
N GLY A 246 -2.92 -15.93 3.64
CA GLY A 246 -3.45 -14.92 4.55
C GLY A 246 -4.75 -14.29 4.03
N THR A 247 -4.85 -14.03 2.73
CA THR A 247 -6.09 -13.52 2.11
C THR A 247 -7.19 -14.57 2.11
N GLY A 248 -6.88 -15.84 1.82
CA GLY A 248 -7.86 -16.92 1.93
C GLY A 248 -8.49 -16.99 3.32
N ILE A 249 -7.68 -17.00 4.37
CA ILE A 249 -8.18 -17.01 5.77
C ILE A 249 -8.87 -15.68 6.11
N GLY A 250 -8.29 -14.55 5.70
CA GLY A 250 -8.81 -13.22 5.97
C GLY A 250 -10.17 -12.95 5.32
N VAL A 251 -10.50 -13.59 4.20
CA VAL A 251 -11.84 -13.55 3.61
C VAL A 251 -12.88 -14.18 4.55
N PHE A 252 -12.56 -15.30 5.22
CA PHE A 252 -13.47 -15.88 6.22
C PHE A 252 -13.62 -14.98 7.45
N VAL A 253 -12.55 -14.32 7.88
CA VAL A 253 -12.63 -13.31 8.96
C VAL A 253 -13.51 -12.14 8.53
N ALA A 254 -13.40 -11.67 7.28
CA ALA A 254 -14.25 -10.63 6.73
C ALA A 254 -15.72 -11.08 6.69
N ALA A 255 -16.00 -12.30 6.23
CA ALA A 255 -17.34 -12.88 6.22
C ALA A 255 -17.96 -12.90 7.63
N PHE A 256 -17.18 -13.35 8.61
CA PHE A 256 -17.61 -13.38 10.01
C PHE A 256 -17.92 -11.98 10.53
N LEU A 257 -17.02 -11.00 10.31
CA LEU A 257 -17.23 -9.63 10.77
C LEU A 257 -18.42 -8.96 10.06
N LEU A 258 -18.62 -9.20 8.76
CA LEU A 258 -19.75 -8.67 8.01
C LEU A 258 -21.08 -9.35 8.34
N SER A 259 -21.07 -10.50 9.04
CA SER A 259 -22.32 -11.12 9.50
C SER A 259 -23.03 -10.32 10.60
N PHE A 260 -22.34 -9.35 11.21
CA PHE A 260 -22.89 -8.43 12.20
C PHE A 260 -23.36 -7.11 11.57
N SER A 261 -24.47 -6.56 12.07
CA SER A 261 -24.95 -5.22 11.70
C SER A 261 -24.22 -4.13 12.50
N TRP A 262 -23.15 -3.56 11.94
CA TRP A 262 -22.37 -2.50 12.59
C TRP A 262 -23.00 -1.12 12.43
N SER A 263 -22.99 -0.33 13.51
CA SER A 263 -23.18 1.12 13.42
C SER A 263 -21.95 1.80 12.83
N ASN A 264 -22.06 3.05 12.36
CA ASN A 264 -20.91 3.80 11.82
C ASN A 264 -19.73 3.85 12.81
N VAL A 265 -20.03 4.06 14.10
CA VAL A 265 -19.02 4.05 15.17
C VAL A 265 -18.45 2.65 15.37
N GLY A 266 -19.29 1.61 15.30
CA GLY A 266 -18.87 0.22 15.33
C GLY A 266 -17.86 -0.11 14.22
N VAL A 267 -18.10 0.34 13.00
CA VAL A 267 -17.17 0.18 11.87
C VAL A 267 -15.82 0.85 12.16
N ALA A 268 -15.83 2.09 12.66
CA ALA A 268 -14.60 2.79 13.01
C ALA A 268 -13.78 2.04 14.09
N LEU A 269 -14.45 1.46 15.10
CA LEU A 269 -13.82 0.65 16.14
C LEU A 269 -13.27 -0.68 15.60
N VAL A 270 -13.99 -1.36 14.71
CA VAL A 270 -13.50 -2.58 14.05
C VAL A 270 -12.26 -2.27 13.21
N ILE A 271 -12.29 -1.18 12.43
CA ILE A 271 -11.13 -0.75 11.64
C ILE A 271 -9.95 -0.38 12.54
N PHE A 272 -10.17 0.32 13.66
CA PHE A 272 -9.12 0.58 14.65
C PHE A 272 -8.47 -0.70 15.16
N CYS A 273 -9.29 -1.68 15.58
CA CYS A 273 -8.79 -2.97 16.05
C CYS A 273 -7.98 -3.66 14.94
N LEU A 274 -8.51 -3.77 13.72
CA LEU A 274 -7.79 -4.40 12.60
C LEU A 274 -6.45 -3.69 12.32
N LEU A 275 -6.42 -2.35 12.26
CA LEU A 275 -5.20 -1.58 12.06
C LEU A 275 -4.17 -1.82 13.16
N LEU A 276 -4.59 -1.86 14.43
CA LEU A 276 -3.70 -2.13 15.56
C LEU A 276 -3.06 -3.53 15.46
N TRP A 277 -3.87 -4.54 15.12
CA TRP A 277 -3.37 -5.90 14.91
C TRP A 277 -2.45 -5.98 13.69
N ILE A 278 -2.76 -5.29 12.59
CA ILE A 278 -1.91 -5.24 11.40
C ILE A 278 -0.54 -4.64 11.74
N GLU A 279 -0.52 -3.47 12.37
CA GLU A 279 0.73 -2.76 12.69
C GLU A 279 1.62 -3.55 13.65
N THR A 280 1.02 -4.29 14.58
CA THR A 280 1.77 -5.15 15.51
C THR A 280 2.28 -6.44 14.87
N LEU A 281 1.55 -6.98 13.88
CA LEU A 281 1.88 -8.26 13.22
C LEU A 281 2.77 -8.10 11.99
N VAL A 282 2.70 -6.99 11.26
CA VAL A 282 3.37 -6.83 9.95
C VAL A 282 4.89 -6.98 10.03
N SER A 283 5.50 -6.57 11.15
CA SER A 283 6.93 -6.74 11.41
C SER A 283 7.31 -8.14 11.91
N ARG A 284 6.34 -8.89 12.47
CA ARG A 284 6.55 -10.18 13.15
C ARG A 284 6.24 -11.37 12.25
N HIS A 285 5.08 -11.35 11.60
CA HIS A 285 4.57 -12.43 10.77
C HIS A 285 3.65 -11.91 9.66
N TYR A 286 4.19 -11.83 8.44
CA TYR A 286 3.48 -11.22 7.31
C TYR A 286 2.16 -11.92 6.97
N ALA A 287 2.08 -13.26 7.02
CA ALA A 287 0.82 -13.96 6.74
C ALA A 287 -0.28 -13.57 7.74
N SER A 288 0.05 -13.49 9.03
CA SER A 288 -0.90 -13.10 10.08
C SER A 288 -1.36 -11.66 9.91
N ALA A 289 -0.46 -10.77 9.49
CA ALA A 289 -0.85 -9.41 9.12
C ALA A 289 -1.81 -9.42 7.93
N VAL A 290 -1.57 -10.23 6.89
CA VAL A 290 -2.46 -10.32 5.72
C VAL A 290 -3.86 -10.86 6.08
N ILE A 291 -3.96 -11.77 7.05
CA ILE A 291 -5.25 -12.22 7.60
C ILE A 291 -6.09 -11.03 8.10
N MET A 292 -5.46 -10.01 8.68
CA MET A 292 -6.12 -8.81 9.18
C MET A 292 -6.24 -7.69 8.14
N ILE A 293 -5.29 -7.57 7.21
CA ILE A 293 -5.35 -6.61 6.09
C ILE A 293 -6.55 -6.90 5.20
N THR A 294 -6.86 -8.17 4.97
CA THR A 294 -7.95 -8.59 4.08
C THR A 294 -9.32 -8.07 4.54
N PRO A 295 -9.80 -8.36 5.77
CA PRO A 295 -11.03 -7.78 6.28
C PRO A 295 -10.97 -6.26 6.35
N LEU A 296 -9.84 -5.65 6.72
CA LEU A 296 -9.70 -4.19 6.70
C LEU A 296 -10.02 -3.61 5.32
N THR A 297 -9.43 -4.18 4.27
CA THR A 297 -9.62 -3.69 2.89
C THR A 297 -11.04 -3.92 2.37
N ILE A 298 -11.68 -5.03 2.75
CA ILE A 298 -13.08 -5.29 2.40
C ILE A 298 -14.00 -4.32 3.14
N PHE A 299 -13.75 -4.07 4.43
CA PHE A 299 -14.50 -3.09 5.23
C PHE A 299 -14.41 -1.68 4.66
N ILE A 300 -13.20 -1.23 4.31
CA ILE A 300 -12.97 0.08 3.69
C ILE A 300 -13.71 0.19 2.36
N ALA A 301 -13.67 -0.84 1.52
CA ALA A 301 -14.33 -0.82 0.23
C ALA A 301 -15.86 -0.91 0.33
N GLU A 302 -16.38 -1.65 1.32
CA GLU A 302 -17.82 -1.80 1.52
C GLU A 302 -18.44 -0.56 2.17
N TYR A 303 -17.90 -0.12 3.30
CA TYR A 303 -18.40 1.04 4.03
C TYR A 303 -17.96 2.38 3.43
N GLY A 304 -16.99 2.36 2.51
CA GLY A 304 -16.54 3.54 1.76
C GLY A 304 -17.45 3.91 0.59
N LYS A 305 -18.41 3.06 0.21
CA LYS A 305 -19.42 3.39 -0.81
C LYS A 305 -20.40 4.43 -0.24
N SER A 306 -20.68 5.49 -1.00
CA SER A 306 -21.76 6.43 -0.65
C SER A 306 -23.12 5.71 -0.67
N ALA A 307 -24.05 6.17 0.17
CA ALA A 307 -25.38 5.58 0.43
C ALA A 307 -26.28 5.36 -0.82
N ALA A 308 -25.87 5.82 -2.00
CA ALA A 308 -26.57 5.61 -3.27
C ALA A 308 -26.44 4.19 -3.85
N HIS A 309 -25.56 3.33 -3.31
CA HIS A 309 -25.29 1.98 -3.85
C HIS A 309 -25.31 0.87 -2.78
N THR A 310 -26.25 0.94 -1.84
CA THR A 310 -26.43 -0.10 -0.82
C THR A 310 -27.33 -1.24 -1.32
N GLU A 311 -26.77 -2.14 -2.12
CA GLU A 311 -27.31 -3.50 -2.21
C GLU A 311 -26.88 -4.27 -0.94
N VAL A 312 -27.69 -4.15 0.12
CA VAL A 312 -27.45 -4.83 1.39
C VAL A 312 -27.95 -6.28 1.26
N GLY A 313 -27.05 -7.23 1.12
CA GLY A 313 -27.41 -8.65 1.09
C GLY A 313 -26.20 -9.59 1.11
N ALA A 314 -26.41 -10.80 1.65
CA ALA A 314 -25.36 -11.83 1.76
C ALA A 314 -24.68 -12.17 0.42
N MET A 315 -25.41 -12.05 -0.69
CA MET A 315 -24.88 -12.24 -2.06
C MET A 315 -23.91 -11.13 -2.48
N ALA A 316 -24.15 -9.87 -2.07
CA ALA A 316 -23.24 -8.76 -2.36
C ALA A 316 -21.90 -8.92 -1.61
N TYR A 317 -21.94 -9.42 -0.37
CA TYR A 317 -20.74 -9.74 0.40
C TYR A 317 -19.93 -10.88 -0.21
N GLN A 318 -20.58 -11.89 -0.80
CA GLN A 318 -19.88 -12.97 -1.50
C GLN A 318 -19.11 -12.45 -2.73
N GLY A 319 -19.69 -11.52 -3.49
CA GLY A 319 -19.03 -10.93 -4.65
C GLY A 319 -17.74 -10.19 -4.29
N ILE A 320 -17.76 -9.31 -3.26
CA ILE A 320 -16.57 -8.56 -2.85
C ILE A 320 -15.49 -9.47 -2.24
N MET A 321 -15.89 -10.53 -1.53
CA MET A 321 -14.97 -11.50 -0.95
C MET A 321 -14.25 -12.35 -2.01
N GLN A 322 -15.00 -12.86 -3.00
CA GLN A 322 -14.42 -13.61 -4.12
C GLN A 322 -13.50 -12.73 -4.95
N ALA A 323 -13.93 -11.49 -5.25
CA ALA A 323 -13.11 -10.52 -5.95
C ALA A 323 -11.78 -10.29 -5.23
N ARG A 324 -11.82 -10.08 -3.91
CA ARG A 324 -10.60 -9.83 -3.12
C ARG A 324 -9.58 -10.97 -3.22
N PHE A 325 -10.06 -12.22 -3.24
CA PHE A 325 -9.19 -13.40 -3.38
C PHE A 325 -8.61 -13.50 -4.80
N LEU A 326 -9.45 -13.37 -5.83
CA LEU A 326 -9.02 -13.41 -7.23
C LEU A 326 -8.05 -12.28 -7.58
N ASP A 327 -8.29 -11.07 -7.09
CA ASP A 327 -7.42 -9.92 -7.32
C ASP A 327 -6.03 -10.13 -6.70
N THR A 328 -5.99 -10.78 -5.54
CA THR A 328 -4.74 -11.15 -4.87
C THR A 328 -3.98 -12.22 -5.67
N LEU A 329 -4.67 -13.23 -6.17
CA LEU A 329 -4.07 -14.26 -7.01
C LEU A 329 -3.47 -13.66 -8.28
N LEU A 330 -4.24 -12.85 -9.01
CA LEU A 330 -3.78 -12.22 -10.25
C LEU A 330 -2.56 -11.33 -9.98
N GLY A 331 -2.63 -10.47 -8.95
CA GLY A 331 -1.50 -9.61 -8.59
C GLY A 331 -0.25 -10.38 -8.19
N CYS A 332 -0.39 -11.50 -7.47
CA CYS A 332 0.73 -12.38 -7.12
C CYS A 332 1.36 -13.05 -8.35
N VAL A 333 0.54 -13.55 -9.28
CA VAL A 333 1.02 -14.17 -10.53
C VAL A 333 1.81 -13.16 -11.37
N VAL A 334 1.24 -11.97 -11.59
CA VAL A 334 1.91 -10.92 -12.38
C VAL A 334 3.20 -10.45 -11.70
N ALA A 335 3.21 -10.33 -10.36
CA ALA A 335 4.41 -9.96 -9.63
C ALA A 335 5.54 -11.00 -9.71
N LEU A 336 5.23 -12.29 -9.68
CA LEU A 336 6.25 -13.33 -9.86
C LEU A 336 6.89 -13.27 -11.25
N LEU A 337 6.07 -13.08 -12.29
CA LEU A 337 6.57 -12.87 -13.64
C LEU A 337 7.51 -11.66 -13.67
N GLY A 338 7.11 -10.57 -13.01
CA GLY A 338 7.95 -9.39 -12.85
C GLY A 338 9.24 -9.64 -12.09
N GLY A 339 9.20 -10.44 -11.03
CA GLY A 339 10.38 -10.87 -10.27
C GLY A 339 11.36 -11.67 -11.12
N VAL A 340 10.87 -12.57 -11.98
CA VAL A 340 11.72 -13.36 -12.89
C VAL A 340 12.41 -12.45 -13.90
N VAL A 341 11.66 -11.50 -14.47
CA VAL A 341 12.20 -10.50 -15.41
C VAL A 341 13.22 -9.58 -14.73
N MET A 342 12.95 -9.14 -13.51
CA MET A 342 13.85 -8.29 -12.72
C MET A 342 15.20 -8.98 -12.42
N GLN A 343 15.20 -10.31 -12.29
CA GLN A 343 16.43 -11.10 -12.12
C GLN A 343 17.10 -11.51 -13.44
N SER A 344 16.41 -11.37 -14.58
CA SER A 344 16.98 -11.66 -15.89
C SER A 344 18.09 -10.66 -16.23
N THR A 345 19.31 -11.15 -16.36
CA THR A 345 20.48 -10.34 -16.74
C THR A 345 20.36 -9.78 -18.14
N TRP A 346 19.57 -10.41 -19.01
CA TRP A 346 19.36 -9.99 -20.39
C TRP A 346 18.65 -8.64 -20.51
N LEU A 347 17.65 -8.38 -19.67
CA LEU A 347 16.92 -7.10 -19.69
C LEU A 347 17.58 -6.07 -18.75
N ARG A 348 18.08 -6.51 -17.60
CA ARG A 348 18.64 -5.61 -16.57
C ARG A 348 19.93 -4.92 -17.04
N ARG A 349 20.85 -5.64 -17.69
CA ARG A 349 22.14 -5.10 -18.16
C ARG A 349 22.00 -3.97 -19.19
N PRO A 350 21.22 -4.09 -20.29
CA PRO A 350 21.10 -3.02 -21.27
C PRO A 350 20.42 -1.78 -20.66
N LEU A 351 19.37 -1.96 -19.85
CA LEU A 351 18.70 -0.85 -19.18
C LEU A 351 19.62 -0.11 -18.21
N MET A 352 20.40 -0.83 -17.39
CA MET A 352 21.40 -0.22 -16.52
C MET A 352 22.51 0.49 -17.31
N THR A 353 22.87 -0.02 -18.48
CA THR A 353 23.87 0.62 -19.35
C THR A 353 23.34 1.93 -19.93
N LEU A 354 22.06 1.96 -20.32
CA LEU A 354 21.37 3.18 -20.76
C LEU A 354 21.26 4.19 -19.62
N GLU A 355 20.85 3.74 -18.45
CA GLU A 355 20.77 4.55 -17.23
C GLU A 355 22.14 5.16 -16.89
N ALA A 356 23.20 4.34 -16.92
CA ALA A 356 24.55 4.81 -16.67
C ALA A 356 25.00 5.88 -17.68
N LYS A 357 24.59 5.78 -18.96
CA LYS A 357 24.88 6.77 -20.00
C LYS A 357 24.13 8.08 -19.81
N VAL A 358 22.86 8.02 -19.41
CA VAL A 358 22.02 9.22 -19.23
C VAL A 358 22.39 9.99 -17.95
N PHE A 359 22.83 9.29 -16.91
CA PHE A 359 23.15 9.89 -15.60
C PHE A 359 24.65 9.93 -15.26
N GLN A 360 25.53 9.90 -16.27
CA GLN A 360 27.00 9.86 -16.09
C GLN A 360 27.54 10.94 -15.13
N ASP A 361 27.00 12.16 -15.18
CA ASP A 361 27.48 13.27 -14.36
C ASP A 361 27.14 13.11 -12.87
N LYS A 362 25.99 12.50 -12.54
CA LYS A 362 25.62 12.21 -11.14
C LYS A 362 26.42 11.03 -10.57
N ILE A 363 26.83 10.09 -11.42
CA ILE A 363 27.65 8.94 -11.03
C ILE A 363 29.12 9.36 -10.81
N ARG A 364 29.64 10.35 -11.56
CA ARG A 364 31.01 10.87 -11.36
C ARG A 364 31.21 11.63 -10.05
N LEU A 365 30.18 12.34 -9.56
CA LEU A 365 30.23 13.05 -8.27
C LEU A 365 30.25 12.10 -7.04
N GLN A 366 30.23 10.78 -7.26
CA GLN A 366 30.33 9.75 -6.23
C GLN A 366 31.74 9.15 -6.09
N LYS A 367 32.68 9.50 -6.97
CA LYS A 367 34.11 9.22 -6.79
C LYS A 367 34.80 10.48 -6.30
#